data_AF-A0A644XYS5-F1
#
_entry.id   AF-A0A644XYS5-F1
#
_cell.length_a   1.000
_cell.length_b   1.000
_cell.length_c   1.000
_cell.angle_alpha   90.00
_cell.angle_beta   90.00
_cell.angle_gamma   90.00
#
_symmetry.space_group_name_H-M   'P 1'
#
loop_
_entity.id
_entity.type
_entity.pdbx_description
1 polymer ?
#
loop_
_entity_poly.entity_id
_entity_poly.type
_entity_poly.pdbx_seq_one_letter_code
_entity_poly.pdbx_strand_id
1 'polypeptide(L)'
;MGTKKNINNFFSEKIGLILAAIGLTSIVFTSIIFIVFGDWTFSNTLNESKVGQFGDFIGGVVGSLFALSGVILYYVALKEQRKEISLSQEALNLQIEALNHQVDEFKAQKEELEETRKVYIEQTNLFREQTIYYSTQTKEYIKQTNIANLQQFDSSFYSILGVLNNLRNSINEKSNRSYFDDIYLKLKSIESKEQTLPEYYSTIIKKYIDVFYENNSVLSHYFKTIYRIIKMIDASDIQETDKKQYAKIFRSQLTDVELLILYYNYHSILGNKVRVLAIKYELFKHIQILDKIELNFDKSNDIKGKLSIYINIMSNLIKSNLIKYNDLESTSDINIREIQNFLDLESEIALQIDSRLCLTISFTKEIWENQQIFDKKFIKETISKCIYDILYLSKFRIPIGNEIETSIVEFEQNIEFRFIINEIENI
;
A
#
# COMPACT_ATOMS: atom_id res chain seq x y z
N MET A 1 4.80 -24.15 94.38
CA MET A 1 3.50 -24.16 93.66
C MET A 1 2.28 -24.38 94.59
N GLY A 2 2.45 -24.85 95.84
CA GLY A 2 1.32 -25.12 96.77
C GLY A 2 0.72 -23.92 97.53
N THR A 3 1.48 -22.86 97.78
CA THR A 3 1.03 -21.73 98.63
C THR A 3 0.15 -20.70 97.89
N LYS A 4 0.43 -20.40 96.62
CA LYS A 4 -0.43 -19.53 95.78
C LYS A 4 -1.84 -20.10 95.54
N LYS A 5 -1.98 -21.43 95.55
CA LYS A 5 -3.26 -22.12 95.33
C LYS A 5 -4.21 -21.97 96.53
N ASN A 6 -3.65 -21.93 97.74
CA ASN A 6 -4.44 -21.77 98.98
C ASN A 6 -4.98 -20.34 99.17
N ILE A 7 -4.20 -19.31 98.81
CA ILE A 7 -4.66 -17.91 98.90
C ILE A 7 -5.77 -17.61 97.89
N ASN A 8 -5.65 -18.15 96.67
CA ASN A 8 -6.70 -18.02 95.64
C ASN A 8 -8.01 -18.73 96.00
N ASN A 9 -7.93 -19.82 96.76
CA ASN A 9 -9.12 -20.48 97.26
C ASN A 9 -9.80 -19.65 98.35
N PHE A 10 -9.05 -18.93 99.19
CA PHE A 10 -9.58 -18.10 100.28
C PHE A 10 -10.19 -16.76 99.79
N PHE A 11 -9.54 -16.10 98.83
CA PHE A 11 -10.06 -14.89 98.17
C PHE A 11 -10.66 -15.24 96.81
N SER A 12 -11.81 -15.90 96.84
CA SER A 12 -12.58 -16.24 95.64
C SER A 12 -13.90 -15.48 95.61
N GLU A 13 -14.39 -15.18 94.41
CA GLU A 13 -15.71 -14.60 94.21
C GLU A 13 -16.78 -15.41 94.95
N LYS A 14 -16.69 -16.73 94.88
CA LYS A 14 -17.57 -17.67 95.59
C LYS A 14 -17.56 -17.44 97.11
N ILE A 15 -16.39 -17.26 97.73
CA ILE A 15 -16.30 -17.00 99.18
C ILE A 15 -16.79 -15.60 99.54
N GLY A 16 -16.49 -14.59 98.72
CA GLY A 16 -17.03 -13.24 98.88
C GLY A 16 -18.56 -13.28 98.88
N LEU A 17 -19.16 -13.98 97.91
CA LEU A 17 -20.61 -14.18 97.79
C LEU A 17 -21.19 -15.01 98.95
N ILE A 18 -20.49 -16.05 99.40
CA ILE A 18 -20.90 -16.88 100.57
C ILE A 18 -20.89 -16.03 101.85
N LEU A 19 -19.88 -15.18 102.06
CA LEU A 19 -19.82 -14.30 103.23
C LEU A 19 -20.92 -13.24 103.21
N ALA A 20 -21.25 -12.68 102.04
CA ALA A 20 -22.40 -11.80 101.88
C ALA A 20 -23.71 -12.55 102.18
N ALA A 21 -23.84 -13.80 101.71
CA ALA A 21 -25.01 -14.64 101.98
C ALA A 21 -25.13 -15.01 103.47
N ILE A 22 -24.01 -15.31 104.15
CA ILE A 22 -23.95 -15.56 105.60
C ILE A 22 -24.28 -14.29 106.38
N GLY A 23 -23.80 -13.13 105.91
CA GLY A 23 -24.19 -11.83 106.46
C GLY A 23 -25.71 -11.64 106.38
N LEU A 24 -26.31 -11.90 105.21
CA LEU A 24 -27.76 -11.84 105.02
C LEU A 24 -28.53 -12.82 105.91
N THR A 25 -28.10 -14.08 106.01
CA THR A 25 -28.78 -15.08 106.87
C THR A 25 -28.62 -14.76 108.34
N SER A 26 -27.48 -14.19 108.76
CA SER A 26 -27.26 -13.70 110.13
C SER A 26 -28.24 -12.57 110.49
N ILE A 27 -28.51 -11.63 109.56
CA ILE A 27 -29.57 -10.62 109.76
C ILE A 27 -30.91 -11.30 110.05
N VAL A 28 -31.31 -12.25 109.20
CA VAL A 28 -32.60 -12.95 109.32
C VAL A 28 -32.68 -13.74 110.62
N PHE A 29 -31.62 -14.46 110.97
CA PHE A 29 -31.54 -15.27 112.19
C PHE A 29 -31.61 -14.41 113.46
N THR A 30 -30.83 -13.33 113.53
CA THR A 30 -30.88 -12.40 114.66
C THR A 30 -32.23 -11.71 114.76
N SER A 31 -32.84 -11.36 113.62
CA SER A 31 -34.21 -10.81 113.60
C SER A 31 -35.20 -11.80 114.21
N ILE A 32 -35.11 -13.09 113.89
CA ILE A 32 -35.96 -14.15 114.47
C ILE A 32 -35.71 -14.34 115.96
N ILE A 33 -34.45 -14.43 116.40
CA ILE A 33 -34.12 -14.57 117.83
C ILE A 33 -34.68 -13.38 118.61
N PHE A 34 -34.48 -12.18 118.10
CA PHE A 34 -34.99 -10.97 118.72
C PHE A 34 -36.51 -11.07 118.86
N ILE A 35 -37.23 -11.44 117.79
CA ILE A 35 -38.70 -11.60 117.77
C ILE A 35 -39.20 -12.72 118.70
N VAL A 36 -38.49 -13.83 118.84
CA VAL A 36 -39.00 -15.00 119.61
C VAL A 36 -38.62 -14.94 121.09
N PHE A 37 -37.40 -14.51 121.41
CA PHE A 37 -36.85 -14.52 122.77
C PHE A 37 -36.77 -13.14 123.41
N GLY A 38 -37.20 -12.09 122.70
CA GLY A 38 -37.39 -10.78 123.30
C GLY A 38 -38.61 -10.78 124.24
N ASP A 39 -38.50 -10.13 125.39
CA ASP A 39 -39.68 -9.79 126.20
C ASP A 39 -40.49 -8.71 125.48
N TRP A 40 -41.42 -9.14 124.65
CA TRP A 40 -42.29 -8.26 123.87
C TRP A 40 -43.52 -7.89 124.68
N THR A 41 -43.45 -6.78 125.38
CA THR A 41 -44.64 -6.09 125.89
C THR A 41 -45.06 -5.05 124.86
N PHE A 42 -46.32 -5.07 124.43
CA PHE A 42 -46.83 -4.11 123.46
C PHE A 42 -46.91 -2.73 124.16
N SER A 43 -45.90 -1.89 123.96
CA SER A 43 -45.86 -0.50 124.44
C SER A 43 -45.90 0.48 123.26
N ASN A 44 -46.61 1.60 123.43
CA ASN A 44 -46.63 2.69 122.44
C ASN A 44 -45.29 3.46 122.35
N THR A 45 -44.34 3.14 123.22
CA THR A 45 -42.99 3.69 123.22
C THR A 45 -42.00 2.61 122.79
N LEU A 46 -41.24 2.90 121.73
CA LEU A 46 -40.19 2.06 121.21
C LEU A 46 -39.02 2.04 122.21
N ASN A 47 -38.56 0.84 122.57
CA ASN A 47 -37.42 0.73 123.47
C ASN A 47 -36.11 0.96 122.69
N GLU A 48 -35.59 2.18 122.74
CA GLU A 48 -34.36 2.59 122.04
C GLU A 48 -33.16 1.69 122.37
N SER A 49 -33.08 1.18 123.60
CA SER A 49 -31.99 0.28 124.00
C SER A 49 -32.04 -1.06 123.26
N LYS A 50 -33.25 -1.61 123.07
CA LYS A 50 -33.47 -2.87 122.35
C LYS A 50 -33.13 -2.71 120.85
N VAL A 51 -33.60 -1.64 120.22
CA VAL A 51 -33.31 -1.38 118.80
C VAL A 51 -31.84 -1.01 118.58
N GLY A 52 -31.22 -0.28 119.50
CA GLY A 52 -29.79 0.01 119.50
C GLY A 52 -28.94 -1.25 119.58
N GLN A 53 -29.24 -2.17 120.51
CA GLN A 53 -28.52 -3.45 120.64
C GLN A 53 -28.64 -4.34 119.39
N PHE A 54 -29.81 -4.35 118.74
CA PHE A 54 -29.98 -5.03 117.45
C PHE A 54 -29.14 -4.35 116.36
N GLY A 55 -29.18 -3.01 116.28
CA GLY A 55 -28.35 -2.22 115.38
C GLY A 55 -26.85 -2.44 115.60
N ASP A 56 -26.39 -2.55 116.84
CA ASP A 56 -25.00 -2.80 117.22
C ASP A 56 -24.54 -4.19 116.76
N PHE A 57 -25.40 -5.21 116.86
CA PHE A 57 -25.10 -6.54 116.32
C PHE A 57 -25.03 -6.53 114.79
N ILE A 58 -25.98 -5.90 114.12
CA ILE A 58 -26.03 -5.83 112.66
C ILE A 58 -24.85 -5.00 112.14
N GLY A 59 -24.59 -3.82 112.69
CA GLY A 59 -23.46 -2.96 112.31
C GLY A 59 -22.10 -3.60 112.63
N GLY A 60 -21.96 -4.21 113.81
CA GLY A 60 -20.73 -4.85 114.25
C GLY A 60 -20.44 -6.16 113.52
N VAL A 61 -21.35 -7.14 113.59
CA VAL A 61 -21.12 -8.49 113.04
C VAL A 61 -21.43 -8.54 111.54
N VAL A 62 -22.61 -8.08 111.12
CA VAL A 62 -23.03 -8.16 109.72
C VAL A 62 -22.31 -7.14 108.84
N GLY A 63 -22.14 -5.90 109.33
CA GLY A 63 -21.36 -4.86 108.64
C GLY A 63 -19.92 -5.29 108.38
N SER A 64 -19.29 -5.96 109.35
CA SER A 64 -17.94 -6.52 109.17
C SER A 64 -17.90 -7.68 108.18
N LEU A 65 -18.93 -8.53 108.13
CA LEU A 65 -19.05 -9.61 107.13
C LEU A 65 -19.21 -9.05 105.71
N PHE A 66 -20.02 -8.00 105.51
CA PHE A 66 -20.14 -7.34 104.21
C PHE A 66 -18.90 -6.54 103.82
N ALA A 67 -18.25 -5.85 104.75
CA ALA A 67 -17.00 -5.16 104.48
C ALA A 67 -15.91 -6.14 104.04
N LEU A 68 -15.80 -7.29 104.74
CA LEU A 68 -14.90 -8.37 104.36
C LEU A 68 -15.25 -8.94 102.98
N SER A 69 -16.53 -9.19 102.71
CA SER A 69 -17.03 -9.62 101.39
C SER A 69 -16.67 -8.62 100.28
N GLY A 70 -16.90 -7.32 100.50
CA GLY A 70 -16.59 -6.25 99.55
C GLY A 70 -15.09 -6.15 99.25
N VAL A 71 -14.23 -6.26 100.27
CA VAL A 71 -12.77 -6.30 100.09
C VAL A 71 -12.34 -7.52 99.28
N ILE A 72 -12.93 -8.70 99.55
CA ILE A 72 -12.65 -9.93 98.79
C ILE A 72 -13.05 -9.75 97.32
N LEU A 73 -14.27 -9.27 97.04
CA LEU A 73 -14.76 -9.07 95.68
C LEU A 73 -13.96 -8.00 94.92
N TYR A 74 -13.63 -6.88 95.57
CA TYR A 74 -12.79 -5.84 94.98
C TYR A 74 -11.37 -6.34 94.67
N TYR A 75 -10.78 -7.12 95.58
CA TYR A 75 -9.48 -7.76 95.33
C TYR A 75 -9.53 -8.72 94.12
N VAL A 76 -10.60 -9.50 94.00
CA VAL A 76 -10.82 -10.39 92.84
C VAL A 76 -10.93 -9.57 91.55
N ALA A 77 -11.71 -8.49 91.53
CA ALA A 77 -11.85 -7.61 90.37
C ALA A 77 -10.50 -6.96 89.96
N LEU A 78 -9.74 -6.43 90.93
CA LEU A 78 -8.40 -5.88 90.66
C LEU A 78 -7.44 -6.92 90.09
N LYS A 79 -7.54 -8.17 90.56
CA LYS A 79 -6.72 -9.27 90.06
C LYS A 79 -7.10 -9.66 88.64
N GLU A 80 -8.40 -9.69 88.31
CA GLU A 80 -8.87 -9.94 86.94
C GLU A 80 -8.47 -8.82 85.99
N GLN A 81 -8.60 -7.56 86.41
CA GLN A 81 -8.15 -6.41 85.62
C GLN A 81 -6.64 -6.43 85.33
N ARG A 82 -5.81 -6.81 86.33
CA ARG A 82 -4.37 -7.01 86.11
C ARG A 82 -4.08 -8.11 85.10
N LYS A 83 -4.87 -9.19 85.11
CA LYS A 83 -4.76 -10.28 84.13
C LYS A 83 -5.15 -9.79 82.74
N GLU A 84 -6.23 -9.05 82.58
CA GLU A 84 -6.67 -8.48 81.31
C GLU A 84 -5.63 -7.52 80.72
N ILE A 85 -5.04 -6.64 81.53
CA ILE A 85 -3.94 -5.76 81.10
C ILE A 85 -2.74 -6.57 80.61
N SER A 86 -2.36 -7.63 81.31
CA SER A 86 -1.25 -8.50 80.87
C SER A 86 -1.55 -9.20 79.55
N LEU A 87 -2.78 -9.68 79.36
CA LEU A 87 -3.22 -10.28 78.10
C LEU A 87 -3.25 -9.26 76.96
N SER A 88 -3.66 -8.02 77.24
CA SER A 88 -3.65 -6.93 76.26
C SER A 88 -2.23 -6.53 75.86
N GLN A 89 -1.27 -6.51 76.81
CA GLN A 89 0.13 -6.26 76.51
C GLN A 89 0.72 -7.38 75.65
N GLU A 90 0.38 -8.64 75.96
CA GLU A 90 0.78 -9.80 75.15
C GLU A 90 0.21 -9.70 73.72
N ALA A 91 -1.08 -9.36 73.58
CA ALA A 91 -1.71 -9.16 72.27
C ALA A 91 -1.07 -8.01 71.48
N LEU A 92 -0.71 -6.89 72.13
CA LEU A 92 -0.02 -5.78 71.49
C LEU A 92 1.39 -6.18 71.01
N ASN A 93 2.12 -6.93 71.84
CA ASN A 93 3.45 -7.43 71.46
C ASN A 93 3.36 -8.36 70.25
N LEU A 94 2.39 -9.26 70.22
CA LEU A 94 2.12 -10.11 69.05
C LEU A 94 1.76 -9.29 67.80
N GLN A 95 1.03 -8.18 67.94
CA GLN A 95 0.74 -7.27 66.81
C GLN A 95 1.99 -6.55 66.32
N ILE A 96 2.87 -6.09 67.21
CA ILE A 96 4.13 -5.45 66.85
C ILE A 96 5.04 -6.45 66.12
N GLU A 97 5.12 -7.69 66.60
CA GLU A 97 5.85 -8.77 65.97
C GLU A 97 5.30 -9.07 64.57
N ALA A 98 3.98 -9.22 64.43
CA ALA A 98 3.32 -9.41 63.14
C ALA A 98 3.56 -8.24 62.17
N LEU A 99 3.55 -7.00 62.66
CA LEU A 99 3.83 -5.82 61.85
C LEU A 99 5.30 -5.79 61.37
N ASN A 100 6.25 -6.15 62.24
CA ASN A 100 7.66 -6.25 61.86
C ASN A 100 7.87 -7.31 60.78
N HIS A 101 7.23 -8.48 60.92
CA HIS A 101 7.22 -9.50 59.88
C HIS A 101 6.66 -8.96 58.56
N GLN A 102 5.54 -8.21 58.61
CA GLN A 102 4.94 -7.60 57.43
C GLN A 102 5.89 -6.59 56.75
N VAL A 103 6.62 -5.78 57.52
CA VAL A 103 7.62 -4.84 56.99
C VAL A 103 8.74 -5.57 56.26
N ASP A 104 9.22 -6.69 56.82
CA ASP A 104 10.28 -7.47 56.18
C ASP A 104 9.79 -8.20 54.93
N GLU A 105 8.55 -8.71 54.92
CA GLU A 105 7.90 -9.23 53.70
C GLU A 105 7.76 -8.14 52.62
N PHE A 106 7.38 -6.91 52.99
CA PHE A 106 7.29 -5.80 52.04
C PHE A 106 8.64 -5.43 51.43
N LYS A 107 9.73 -5.48 52.21
CA LYS A 107 11.08 -5.26 51.68
C LYS A 107 11.45 -6.34 50.66
N ALA A 108 11.22 -7.61 50.99
CA ALA A 108 11.47 -8.73 50.08
C ALA A 108 10.64 -8.61 48.78
N GLN A 109 9.35 -8.27 48.88
CA GLN A 109 8.50 -8.03 47.71
C GLN A 109 8.99 -6.87 46.85
N LYS A 110 9.48 -5.78 47.46
CA LYS A 110 10.04 -4.65 46.72
C LYS A 110 11.27 -5.07 45.92
N GLU A 111 12.17 -5.85 46.53
CA GLU A 111 13.36 -6.37 45.85
C GLU A 111 12.99 -7.31 44.69
N GLU A 112 12.02 -8.22 44.90
CA GLU A 112 11.51 -9.10 43.84
C GLU A 112 10.88 -8.31 42.68
N LEU A 113 10.14 -7.23 42.98
CA LEU A 113 9.57 -6.34 41.97
C LEU A 113 10.64 -5.60 41.17
N GLU A 114 11.73 -5.17 41.81
CA GLU A 114 12.85 -4.51 41.12
C GLU A 114 13.54 -5.49 40.15
N GLU A 115 13.79 -6.73 40.55
CA GLU A 115 14.33 -7.77 39.67
C GLU A 115 13.36 -8.14 38.54
N THR A 116 12.07 -8.29 38.85
CA THR A 116 11.02 -8.54 37.85
C THR A 116 10.98 -7.42 36.81
N ARG A 117 11.15 -6.16 37.24
CA ARG A 117 11.20 -5.01 36.32
C ARG A 117 12.41 -5.06 35.40
N LYS A 118 13.58 -5.48 35.88
CA LYS A 118 14.79 -5.65 35.04
C LYS A 118 14.56 -6.72 33.97
N VAL A 119 14.03 -7.88 34.37
CA VAL A 119 13.67 -8.97 33.45
C VAL A 119 12.66 -8.48 32.40
N TYR A 120 11.65 -7.71 32.81
CA TYR A 120 10.66 -7.16 31.89
C TYR A 120 11.28 -6.18 30.87
N ILE A 121 12.20 -5.32 31.31
CA ILE A 121 12.93 -4.41 30.42
C ILE A 121 13.77 -5.21 29.41
N GLU A 122 14.48 -6.25 29.86
CA GLU A 122 15.28 -7.11 28.99
C GLU A 122 14.39 -7.84 27.96
N GLN A 123 13.27 -8.43 28.40
CA GLN A 123 12.30 -9.06 27.51
C GLN A 123 11.73 -8.07 26.48
N THR A 124 11.44 -6.83 26.88
CA THR A 124 10.95 -5.79 25.97
C THR A 124 12.00 -5.44 24.90
N ASN A 125 13.28 -5.35 25.29
CA ASN A 125 14.38 -5.09 24.37
C ASN A 125 14.57 -6.26 23.38
N LEU A 126 14.55 -7.50 23.87
CA LEU A 126 14.64 -8.70 23.04
C LEU A 126 13.49 -8.76 22.02
N PHE A 127 12.25 -8.47 22.45
CA PHE A 127 11.10 -8.44 21.56
C PHE A 127 11.23 -7.36 20.48
N ARG A 128 11.76 -6.19 20.84
CA ARG A 128 12.05 -5.11 19.90
C ARG A 128 13.09 -5.53 18.86
N GLU A 129 14.20 -6.12 19.30
CA GLU A 129 15.25 -6.61 18.40
C GLU A 129 14.72 -7.69 17.45
N GLN A 130 13.94 -8.63 17.98
CA GLN A 130 13.29 -9.67 17.19
C GLN A 130 12.33 -9.09 16.15
N THR A 131 11.55 -8.06 16.51
CA THR A 131 10.66 -7.35 15.57
C THR A 131 11.45 -6.68 14.45
N ILE A 132 12.56 -5.99 14.79
CA ILE A 132 13.44 -5.36 13.80
C ILE A 132 14.05 -6.40 12.86
N TYR A 133 14.53 -7.52 13.41
CA TYR A 133 15.07 -8.64 12.66
C TYR A 133 14.06 -9.19 11.65
N TYR A 134 12.84 -9.54 12.08
CA TYR A 134 11.80 -10.06 11.19
C TYR A 134 11.38 -9.06 10.12
N SER A 135 11.28 -7.77 10.46
CA SER A 135 10.96 -6.72 9.48
C SER A 135 12.05 -6.61 8.40
N THR A 136 13.31 -6.79 8.78
CA THR A 136 14.47 -6.74 7.87
C THR A 136 14.50 -7.99 6.99
N GLN A 137 14.33 -9.17 7.58
CA GLN A 137 14.26 -10.44 6.87
C GLN A 137 13.11 -10.45 5.85
N THR A 138 11.94 -9.91 6.21
CA THR A 138 10.80 -9.81 5.29
C THR A 138 11.13 -8.92 4.08
N LYS A 139 11.80 -7.79 4.30
CA LYS A 139 12.26 -6.91 3.21
C LYS A 139 13.26 -7.61 2.30
N GLU A 140 14.22 -8.33 2.87
CA GLU A 140 15.21 -9.09 2.10
C GLU A 140 14.56 -10.23 1.30
N TYR A 141 13.62 -10.94 1.90
CA TYR A 141 12.85 -11.99 1.23
C TYR A 141 12.08 -11.44 0.04
N ILE A 142 11.33 -10.35 0.21
CA ILE A 142 10.61 -9.69 -0.89
C ILE A 142 11.58 -9.29 -2.01
N LYS A 143 12.75 -8.74 -1.66
CA LYS A 143 13.78 -8.39 -2.64
C LYS A 143 14.28 -9.63 -3.41
N GLN A 144 14.55 -10.73 -2.71
CA GLN A 144 14.99 -11.99 -3.34
C GLN A 144 13.90 -12.58 -4.24
N THR A 145 12.65 -12.61 -3.80
CA THR A 145 11.51 -13.08 -4.61
C THR A 145 11.37 -12.26 -5.88
N ASN A 146 11.48 -10.93 -5.81
CA ASN A 146 11.43 -10.07 -6.99
C ASN A 146 12.59 -10.34 -7.97
N ILE A 147 13.81 -10.54 -7.45
CA ILE A 147 14.98 -10.89 -8.28
C ILE A 147 14.78 -12.27 -8.95
N ALA A 148 14.29 -13.27 -8.21
CA ALA A 148 14.05 -14.60 -8.74
C ALA A 148 12.96 -14.59 -9.83
N ASN A 149 11.86 -13.86 -9.60
CA ASN A 149 10.79 -13.68 -10.59
C ASN A 149 11.33 -13.03 -11.87
N LEU A 150 12.18 -12.00 -11.74
CA LEU A 150 12.80 -11.34 -12.89
C LEU A 150 13.73 -12.29 -13.65
N GLN A 151 14.55 -13.08 -12.95
CA GLN A 151 15.43 -14.08 -13.58
C GLN A 151 14.64 -15.18 -14.31
N GLN A 152 13.54 -15.65 -13.72
CA GLN A 152 12.65 -16.61 -14.38
C GLN A 152 12.02 -16.02 -15.64
N PHE A 153 11.61 -14.76 -15.58
CA PHE A 153 11.11 -14.03 -16.74
C PHE A 153 12.18 -13.86 -17.81
N ASP A 154 13.40 -13.43 -17.45
CA ASP A 154 14.55 -13.32 -18.35
C ASP A 154 14.79 -14.61 -19.11
N SER A 155 14.88 -15.73 -18.38
CA SER A 155 15.10 -17.04 -18.98
C SER A 155 14.01 -17.39 -20.00
N SER A 156 12.74 -17.15 -19.65
CA SER A 156 11.60 -17.41 -20.53
C SER A 156 11.60 -16.50 -21.76
N PHE A 157 11.94 -15.22 -21.57
CA PHE A 157 12.03 -14.22 -22.63
C PHE A 157 13.11 -14.57 -23.65
N TYR A 158 14.34 -14.79 -23.21
CA TYR A 158 15.44 -15.12 -24.11
C TYR A 158 15.27 -16.48 -24.76
N SER A 159 14.60 -17.44 -24.09
CA SER A 159 14.24 -18.73 -24.69
C SER A 159 13.32 -18.55 -25.92
N ILE A 160 12.20 -17.82 -25.78
CA ILE A 160 11.27 -17.59 -26.90
C ILE A 160 11.91 -16.70 -27.99
N LEU A 161 12.75 -15.75 -27.60
CA LEU A 161 13.52 -14.93 -28.55
C LEU A 161 14.50 -15.80 -29.36
N GLY A 162 15.12 -16.80 -28.73
CA GLY A 162 15.90 -17.84 -29.42
C GLY A 162 15.05 -18.65 -30.40
N VAL A 163 13.82 -19.03 -30.02
CA VAL A 163 12.87 -19.71 -30.93
C VAL A 163 12.53 -18.83 -32.14
N LEU A 164 12.30 -17.53 -31.94
CA LEU A 164 12.03 -16.58 -33.03
C LEU A 164 13.21 -16.51 -34.01
N ASN A 165 14.43 -16.38 -33.49
CA ASN A 165 15.64 -16.31 -34.30
C ASN A 165 15.87 -17.60 -35.08
N ASN A 166 15.65 -18.76 -34.46
CA ASN A 166 15.74 -20.06 -35.14
C ASN A 166 14.70 -20.17 -36.25
N LEU A 167 13.44 -19.77 -36.00
CA LEU A 167 12.41 -19.74 -37.03
C LEU A 167 12.82 -18.84 -38.20
N ARG A 168 13.29 -17.62 -37.94
CA ARG A 168 13.75 -16.70 -38.99
C ARG A 168 14.86 -17.33 -39.84
N ASN A 169 15.85 -17.93 -39.19
CA ASN A 169 16.96 -18.56 -39.89
C ASN A 169 16.49 -19.74 -40.75
N SER A 170 15.65 -20.64 -40.20
CA SER A 170 15.09 -21.78 -40.95
C SER A 170 14.18 -21.36 -42.11
N ILE A 171 13.54 -20.19 -42.02
CA ILE A 171 12.73 -19.63 -43.10
C ILE A 171 13.64 -19.06 -44.20
N ASN A 172 14.69 -18.34 -43.82
CA ASN A 172 15.65 -17.75 -44.76
C ASN A 172 16.53 -18.80 -45.47
N GLU A 173 16.82 -19.94 -44.84
CA GLU A 173 17.54 -21.05 -45.50
C GLU A 173 16.80 -21.62 -46.71
N LYS A 174 15.48 -21.47 -46.75
CA LYS A 174 14.62 -21.96 -47.85
C LYS A 174 14.50 -20.98 -49.00
N SER A 175 15.03 -19.77 -48.86
CA SER A 175 15.00 -18.72 -49.89
C SER A 175 16.41 -18.48 -50.45
N ASN A 176 16.50 -18.23 -51.76
CA ASN A 176 17.78 -17.83 -52.39
C ASN A 176 18.24 -16.43 -51.95
N ARG A 177 17.33 -15.63 -51.38
CA ARG A 177 17.55 -14.33 -50.74
C ARG A 177 17.10 -14.39 -49.26
N SER A 178 16.63 -13.28 -48.69
CA SER A 178 15.84 -13.30 -47.45
C SER A 178 14.36 -13.46 -47.79
N TYR A 179 13.69 -14.37 -47.09
CA TYR A 179 12.31 -14.74 -47.36
C TYR A 179 11.37 -13.53 -47.25
N PHE A 180 11.61 -12.66 -46.26
CA PHE A 180 10.81 -11.47 -46.05
C PHE A 180 10.97 -10.44 -47.17
N ASP A 181 12.16 -10.33 -47.77
CA ASP A 181 12.37 -9.48 -48.95
C ASP A 181 11.52 -9.97 -50.14
N ASP A 182 11.48 -11.29 -50.36
CA ASP A 182 10.69 -11.87 -51.45
C ASP A 182 9.18 -11.61 -51.24
N ILE A 183 8.70 -11.71 -49.99
CA ILE A 183 7.32 -11.34 -49.63
C ILE A 183 7.07 -9.86 -49.87
N TYR A 184 7.98 -8.99 -49.44
CA TYR A 184 7.83 -7.55 -49.61
C TYR A 184 7.81 -7.15 -51.09
N LEU A 185 8.67 -7.73 -51.93
CA LEU A 185 8.65 -7.50 -53.39
C LEU A 185 7.34 -7.95 -54.04
N LYS A 186 6.75 -9.08 -53.60
CA LYS A 186 5.42 -9.53 -54.04
C LYS A 186 4.29 -8.58 -53.62
N LEU A 187 4.46 -7.88 -52.50
CA LEU A 187 3.51 -6.86 -52.05
C LEU A 187 3.71 -5.54 -52.81
N LYS A 188 4.94 -5.18 -53.15
CA LYS A 188 5.26 -3.94 -53.90
C LYS A 188 4.83 -4.01 -55.37
N SER A 189 4.61 -5.19 -55.95
CA SER A 189 4.22 -5.36 -57.36
C SER A 189 2.76 -4.97 -57.69
N ILE A 190 2.12 -4.15 -56.86
CA ILE A 190 0.78 -3.63 -57.10
C ILE A 190 0.87 -2.53 -58.16
N GLU A 191 0.11 -2.69 -59.25
CA GLU A 191 -0.03 -1.63 -60.25
C GLU A 191 -0.81 -0.45 -59.66
N SER A 192 -0.21 0.75 -59.72
CA SER A 192 -0.87 1.99 -59.33
C SER A 192 -1.93 2.36 -60.36
N LYS A 193 -3.20 2.17 -59.99
CA LYS A 193 -4.34 2.78 -60.70
C LYS A 193 -4.59 4.17 -60.13
N GLU A 194 -5.14 5.09 -60.93
CA GLU A 194 -5.65 6.37 -60.41
C GLU A 194 -6.78 6.08 -59.42
N GLN A 195 -6.43 6.12 -58.13
CA GLN A 195 -7.31 5.83 -57.00
C GLN A 195 -7.02 6.84 -55.89
N THR A 196 -8.00 7.09 -55.04
CA THR A 196 -7.77 7.86 -53.81
C THR A 196 -6.83 7.10 -52.87
N LEU A 197 -6.16 7.80 -51.95
CA LEU A 197 -5.25 7.15 -51.00
C LEU A 197 -5.94 6.05 -50.15
N PRO A 198 -7.16 6.26 -49.60
CA PRO A 198 -7.87 5.21 -48.86
C PRO A 198 -8.18 3.97 -49.72
N GLU A 199 -8.57 4.15 -50.98
CA GLU A 199 -8.84 3.05 -51.92
C GLU A 199 -7.56 2.27 -52.25
N TYR A 200 -6.47 2.99 -52.52
CA TYR A 200 -5.17 2.37 -52.77
C TYR A 200 -4.70 1.58 -51.55
N TYR A 201 -4.86 2.14 -50.35
CA TYR A 201 -4.56 1.45 -49.09
C TYR A 201 -5.40 0.18 -48.92
N SER A 202 -6.71 0.24 -49.22
CA SER A 202 -7.59 -0.93 -49.18
C SER A 202 -7.13 -2.04 -50.16
N THR A 203 -6.60 -1.65 -51.31
CA THR A 203 -6.05 -2.57 -52.32
C THR A 203 -4.77 -3.24 -51.81
N ILE A 204 -3.88 -2.47 -51.15
CA ILE A 204 -2.67 -3.01 -50.50
C ILE A 204 -3.05 -4.05 -49.45
N ILE A 205 -4.03 -3.76 -48.58
CA ILE A 205 -4.46 -4.71 -47.54
C ILE A 205 -5.09 -5.98 -48.13
N LYS A 206 -5.88 -5.87 -49.20
CA LYS A 206 -6.40 -7.04 -49.91
C LYS A 206 -5.27 -7.90 -50.49
N LYS A 207 -4.32 -7.28 -51.19
CA LYS A 207 -3.15 -7.98 -51.73
C LYS A 207 -2.31 -8.63 -50.64
N TYR A 208 -2.15 -7.96 -49.51
CA TYR A 208 -1.48 -8.51 -48.34
C TYR A 208 -2.15 -9.80 -47.85
N ILE A 209 -3.48 -9.82 -47.77
CA ILE A 209 -4.24 -11.00 -47.36
C ILE A 209 -3.99 -12.16 -48.33
N ASP A 210 -3.99 -11.91 -49.64
CA ASP A 210 -3.71 -12.95 -50.65
C ASP A 210 -2.30 -13.52 -50.48
N VAL A 211 -1.28 -12.66 -50.39
CA VAL A 211 0.12 -13.06 -50.18
C VAL A 211 0.29 -13.79 -48.85
N PHE A 212 -0.43 -13.38 -47.80
CA PHE A 212 -0.41 -14.07 -46.51
C PHE A 212 -0.95 -15.50 -46.65
N TYR A 213 -2.07 -15.71 -47.36
CA TYR A 213 -2.66 -17.04 -47.50
C TYR A 213 -1.80 -17.98 -48.35
N GLU A 214 -1.12 -17.47 -49.38
CA GLU A 214 -0.11 -18.23 -50.14
C GLU A 214 1.05 -18.71 -49.25
N ASN A 215 1.34 -17.99 -48.17
CA ASN A 215 2.50 -18.18 -47.30
C ASN A 215 2.12 -18.50 -45.84
N ASN A 216 0.87 -18.92 -45.62
CA ASN A 216 0.24 -18.94 -44.30
C ASN A 216 0.97 -19.82 -43.30
N SER A 217 1.43 -21.01 -43.73
CA SER A 217 2.11 -21.96 -42.84
C SER A 217 3.33 -21.34 -42.15
N VAL A 218 4.10 -20.54 -42.88
CA VAL A 218 5.32 -19.89 -42.40
C VAL A 218 4.97 -18.61 -41.64
N LEU A 219 4.24 -17.69 -42.28
CA LEU A 219 3.93 -16.37 -41.71
C LEU A 219 3.07 -16.47 -40.44
N SER A 220 2.09 -17.38 -40.42
CA SER A 220 1.23 -17.56 -39.24
C SER A 220 2.04 -18.04 -38.04
N HIS A 221 2.95 -19.00 -38.24
CA HIS A 221 3.79 -19.49 -37.14
C HIS A 221 4.73 -18.39 -36.64
N TYR A 222 5.35 -17.64 -37.55
CA TYR A 222 6.24 -16.53 -37.21
C TYR A 222 5.52 -15.42 -36.42
N PHE A 223 4.37 -14.94 -36.92
CA PHE A 223 3.61 -13.88 -36.25
C PHE A 223 2.99 -14.32 -34.92
N LYS A 224 2.60 -15.60 -34.78
CA LYS A 224 2.16 -16.15 -33.49
C LYS A 224 3.27 -16.13 -32.46
N THR A 225 4.51 -16.43 -32.84
CA THR A 225 5.67 -16.34 -31.94
C THR A 225 5.91 -14.90 -31.51
N ILE A 226 5.85 -13.94 -32.44
CA ILE A 226 5.95 -12.50 -32.12
C ILE A 226 4.85 -12.08 -31.15
N TYR A 227 3.60 -12.44 -31.43
CA TYR A 227 2.48 -12.15 -30.54
C TYR A 227 2.68 -12.73 -29.14
N ARG A 228 3.19 -13.97 -29.03
CA ARG A 228 3.50 -14.61 -27.74
C ARG A 228 4.55 -13.83 -26.96
N ILE A 229 5.62 -13.34 -27.61
CA ILE A 229 6.64 -12.53 -26.95
C ILE A 229 6.02 -11.25 -26.39
N ILE A 230 5.29 -10.51 -27.23
CA ILE A 230 4.66 -9.24 -26.80
C ILE A 230 3.66 -9.50 -25.68
N LYS A 231 2.85 -10.57 -25.78
CA LYS A 231 1.86 -10.88 -24.76
C LYS A 231 2.47 -11.35 -23.45
N MET A 232 3.58 -12.07 -23.50
CA MET A 232 4.33 -12.48 -22.32
C MET A 232 4.96 -11.27 -21.61
N ILE A 233 5.48 -10.29 -22.35
CA ILE A 233 5.95 -9.01 -21.76
C ILE A 233 4.79 -8.26 -21.10
N ASP A 234 3.64 -8.17 -21.77
CA ASP A 234 2.47 -7.45 -21.28
C ASP A 234 1.87 -8.06 -20.01
N ALA A 235 1.74 -9.38 -20.00
CA ALA A 235 1.08 -10.14 -18.94
C ALA A 235 1.99 -10.47 -17.74
N SER A 236 3.28 -10.15 -17.77
CA SER A 236 4.17 -10.43 -16.64
C SER A 236 3.95 -9.48 -15.47
N ASP A 237 4.29 -9.93 -14.26
CA ASP A 237 4.17 -9.12 -13.03
C ASP A 237 5.41 -8.25 -12.75
N ILE A 238 6.24 -8.01 -13.77
CA ILE A 238 7.43 -7.15 -13.66
C ILE A 238 7.05 -5.67 -13.75
N GLN A 239 7.98 -4.79 -13.36
CA GLN A 239 7.77 -3.34 -13.41
C GLN A 239 7.54 -2.85 -14.84
N GLU A 240 6.68 -1.84 -15.01
CA GLU A 240 6.35 -1.30 -16.34
C GLU A 240 7.59 -0.71 -17.06
N THR A 241 8.57 -0.22 -16.30
CA THR A 241 9.88 0.21 -16.83
C THR A 241 10.62 -0.94 -17.51
N ASP A 242 10.62 -2.12 -16.87
CA ASP A 242 11.30 -3.31 -17.36
C ASP A 242 10.55 -3.85 -18.59
N LYS A 243 9.21 -3.89 -18.56
CA LYS A 243 8.39 -4.26 -19.73
C LYS A 243 8.75 -3.44 -20.97
N LYS A 244 8.87 -2.11 -20.81
CA LYS A 244 9.29 -1.22 -21.91
C LYS A 244 10.71 -1.53 -22.38
N GLN A 245 11.62 -1.93 -21.49
CA GLN A 245 12.97 -2.34 -21.86
C GLN A 245 12.97 -3.66 -22.66
N TYR A 246 12.25 -4.69 -22.22
CA TYR A 246 12.11 -5.94 -22.98
C TYR A 246 11.44 -5.73 -24.34
N ALA A 247 10.43 -4.87 -24.42
CA ALA A 247 9.82 -4.51 -25.69
C ALA A 247 10.82 -3.83 -26.65
N LYS A 248 11.70 -2.95 -26.14
CA LYS A 248 12.79 -2.36 -26.93
C LYS A 248 13.79 -3.41 -27.42
N ILE A 249 14.17 -4.36 -26.57
CA ILE A 249 15.07 -5.48 -26.93
C ILE A 249 14.42 -6.35 -28.00
N PHE A 250 13.16 -6.72 -27.83
CA PHE A 250 12.41 -7.50 -28.82
C PHE A 250 12.32 -6.76 -30.15
N ARG A 251 11.94 -5.48 -30.13
CA ARG A 251 11.82 -4.65 -31.33
C ARG A 251 13.14 -4.52 -32.10
N SER A 252 14.29 -4.48 -31.41
CA SER A 252 15.59 -4.43 -32.08
C SER A 252 16.00 -5.75 -32.77
N GLN A 253 15.29 -6.85 -32.50
CA GLN A 253 15.52 -8.12 -33.21
C GLN A 253 14.86 -8.19 -34.58
N LEU A 254 13.88 -7.32 -34.85
CA LEU A 254 13.12 -7.31 -36.10
C LEU A 254 13.81 -6.42 -37.13
N THR A 255 13.93 -6.92 -38.35
CA THR A 255 14.42 -6.15 -39.50
C THR A 255 13.37 -5.17 -40.00
N ASP A 256 13.77 -4.15 -40.76
CA ASP A 256 12.84 -3.17 -41.33
C ASP A 256 11.78 -3.81 -42.22
N VAL A 257 12.16 -4.83 -43.00
CA VAL A 257 11.25 -5.56 -43.89
C VAL A 257 10.27 -6.43 -43.10
N GLU A 258 10.72 -7.09 -42.04
CA GLU A 258 9.84 -7.81 -41.11
C GLU A 258 8.82 -6.87 -40.46
N LEU A 259 9.27 -5.68 -40.03
CA LEU A 259 8.42 -4.64 -39.47
C LEU A 259 7.36 -4.16 -40.48
N LEU A 260 7.73 -3.94 -41.75
CA LEU A 260 6.78 -3.56 -42.81
C LEU A 260 5.72 -4.62 -43.05
N ILE A 261 6.11 -5.90 -43.11
CA ILE A 261 5.15 -7.00 -43.32
C ILE A 261 4.22 -7.14 -42.10
N LEU A 262 4.75 -7.00 -40.88
CA LEU A 262 3.97 -6.98 -39.65
C LEU A 262 3.01 -5.78 -39.60
N TYR A 263 3.43 -4.62 -40.08
CA TYR A 263 2.60 -3.43 -40.16
C TYR A 263 1.34 -3.73 -41.01
N TYR A 264 1.50 -4.28 -42.21
CA TYR A 264 0.35 -4.68 -43.04
C TYR A 264 -0.46 -5.82 -42.44
N ASN A 265 0.18 -6.76 -41.72
CA ASN A 265 -0.55 -7.78 -40.95
C ASN A 265 -1.51 -7.12 -39.95
N TYR A 266 -1.04 -6.12 -39.23
CA TYR A 266 -1.80 -5.50 -38.16
C TYR A 266 -2.87 -4.57 -38.71
N HIS A 267 -2.70 -3.98 -39.89
CA HIS A 267 -3.78 -3.28 -40.58
C HIS A 267 -4.84 -4.21 -41.17
N SER A 268 -4.51 -5.47 -41.46
CA SER A 268 -5.47 -6.48 -41.87
C SER A 268 -6.33 -6.99 -40.69
N ILE A 269 -7.37 -7.77 -41.01
CA ILE A 269 -8.22 -8.44 -40.01
C ILE A 269 -7.45 -9.48 -39.18
N LEU A 270 -6.33 -9.99 -39.70
CA LEU A 270 -5.54 -11.06 -39.08
C LEU A 270 -4.81 -10.61 -37.81
N GLY A 271 -4.41 -9.33 -37.75
CA GLY A 271 -3.58 -8.79 -36.67
C GLY A 271 -4.32 -7.90 -35.65
N ASN A 272 -5.67 -7.84 -35.70
CA ASN A 272 -6.45 -6.88 -34.91
C ASN A 272 -6.16 -6.94 -33.40
N LYS A 273 -6.01 -8.14 -32.83
CA LYS A 273 -5.74 -8.35 -31.40
C LYS A 273 -4.40 -7.77 -30.93
N VAL A 274 -3.45 -7.56 -31.84
CA VAL A 274 -2.09 -7.14 -31.49
C VAL A 274 -1.93 -5.62 -31.55
N ARG A 275 -2.83 -4.90 -32.24
CA ARG A 275 -2.75 -3.44 -32.45
C ARG A 275 -2.55 -2.65 -31.16
N VAL A 276 -3.35 -2.96 -30.13
CA VAL A 276 -3.27 -2.28 -28.83
C VAL A 276 -1.89 -2.47 -28.19
N LEU A 277 -1.36 -3.68 -28.23
CA LEU A 277 -0.02 -3.99 -27.71
C LEU A 277 1.08 -3.33 -28.55
N ALA A 278 0.92 -3.32 -29.87
CA ALA A 278 1.88 -2.70 -30.79
C ALA A 278 1.99 -1.19 -30.57
N ILE A 279 0.86 -0.51 -30.29
CA ILE A 279 0.84 0.91 -29.90
C ILE A 279 1.47 1.08 -28.52
N LYS A 280 1.03 0.31 -27.50
CA LYS A 280 1.54 0.38 -26.12
C LYS A 280 3.07 0.29 -26.06
N TYR A 281 3.66 -0.57 -26.89
CA TYR A 281 5.09 -0.85 -26.91
C TYR A 281 5.87 -0.16 -28.03
N GLU A 282 5.23 0.76 -28.77
CA GLU A 282 5.84 1.49 -29.90
C GLU A 282 6.56 0.56 -30.90
N LEU A 283 5.95 -0.58 -31.25
CA LEU A 283 6.60 -1.63 -32.03
C LEU A 283 7.17 -1.11 -33.37
N PHE A 284 6.45 -0.17 -33.99
CA PHE A 284 6.77 0.36 -35.32
C PHE A 284 7.51 1.70 -35.30
N LYS A 285 8.06 2.11 -34.15
CA LYS A 285 8.73 3.41 -33.97
C LYS A 285 9.80 3.73 -35.03
N HIS A 286 10.52 2.71 -35.49
CA HIS A 286 11.67 2.87 -36.39
C HIS A 286 11.34 2.54 -37.85
N ILE A 287 10.07 2.25 -38.18
CA ILE A 287 9.69 2.08 -39.59
C ILE A 287 9.92 3.41 -40.31
N GLN A 288 10.69 3.35 -41.40
CA GLN A 288 10.82 4.45 -42.32
C GLN A 288 9.51 4.63 -43.10
N ILE A 289 8.92 5.81 -42.98
CA ILE A 289 7.66 6.15 -43.65
C ILE A 289 7.80 5.94 -45.16
N LEU A 290 8.92 6.37 -45.75
CA LEU A 290 9.21 6.24 -47.19
C LEU A 290 9.33 4.80 -47.70
N ASP A 291 9.49 3.80 -46.81
CA ASP A 291 9.50 2.38 -47.19
C ASP A 291 8.11 1.75 -47.20
N LYS A 292 7.06 2.51 -46.88
CA LYS A 292 5.68 2.01 -46.96
C LYS A 292 5.20 2.01 -48.42
N ILE A 293 4.49 0.95 -48.80
CA ILE A 293 3.98 0.71 -50.16
C ILE A 293 3.05 1.85 -50.62
N GLU A 294 2.25 2.42 -49.72
CA GLU A 294 1.35 3.53 -50.02
C GLU A 294 2.08 4.79 -50.52
N LEU A 295 3.34 4.99 -50.11
CA LEU A 295 4.16 6.12 -50.54
C LEU A 295 4.70 5.96 -51.95
N ASN A 296 5.01 4.73 -52.37
CA ASN A 296 5.57 4.42 -53.69
C ASN A 296 6.78 5.30 -54.05
N PHE A 297 7.72 5.43 -53.11
CA PHE A 297 8.90 6.28 -53.26
C PHE A 297 10.02 5.53 -53.97
N ASP A 298 10.39 5.98 -55.17
CA ASP A 298 11.39 5.32 -56.04
C ASP A 298 12.59 6.22 -56.42
N LYS A 299 12.88 7.27 -55.63
CA LYS A 299 14.04 8.15 -55.86
C LYS A 299 15.33 7.59 -55.24
N SER A 300 16.46 8.24 -55.52
CA SER A 300 17.78 7.81 -55.02
C SER A 300 17.86 7.82 -53.48
N ASN A 301 18.78 7.02 -52.93
CA ASN A 301 19.01 6.93 -51.48
C ASN A 301 19.40 8.28 -50.84
N ASP A 302 20.10 9.15 -51.59
CA ASP A 302 20.44 10.50 -51.13
C ASP A 302 19.17 11.35 -50.88
N ILE A 303 18.27 11.40 -51.86
CA ILE A 303 16.98 12.10 -51.76
C ILE A 303 16.14 11.49 -50.63
N LYS A 304 16.11 10.15 -50.54
CA LYS A 304 15.40 9.44 -49.47
C LYS A 304 15.89 9.86 -48.09
N GLY A 305 17.21 9.90 -47.87
CA GLY A 305 17.80 10.27 -46.59
C GLY A 305 17.45 11.71 -46.19
N LYS A 306 17.61 12.66 -47.11
CA LYS A 306 17.27 14.08 -46.89
C LYS A 306 15.78 14.27 -46.58
N LEU A 307 14.92 13.59 -47.32
CA LEU A 307 13.48 13.67 -47.11
C LEU A 307 13.05 13.00 -45.79
N SER A 308 13.66 11.89 -45.40
CA SER A 308 13.40 11.24 -44.10
C SER A 308 13.68 12.17 -42.91
N ILE A 309 14.75 12.98 -42.98
CA ILE A 309 15.07 13.98 -41.95
C ILE A 309 13.93 15.00 -41.86
N TYR A 310 13.51 15.55 -43.01
CA TYR A 310 12.42 16.52 -43.07
C TYR A 310 11.10 15.96 -42.54
N ILE A 311 10.72 14.73 -42.95
CA ILE A 311 9.52 14.05 -42.46
C ILE A 311 9.56 13.84 -40.95
N ASN A 312 10.73 13.51 -40.38
CA ASN A 312 10.85 13.33 -38.94
C ASN A 312 10.63 14.66 -38.19
N ILE A 313 11.20 15.76 -38.68
CA ILE A 313 10.97 17.11 -38.13
C ILE A 313 9.49 17.45 -38.18
N MET A 314 8.86 17.30 -39.35
CA MET A 314 7.42 17.51 -39.54
C MET A 314 6.58 16.64 -38.60
N SER A 315 6.86 15.34 -38.51
CA SER A 315 6.15 14.41 -37.62
C SER A 315 6.25 14.85 -36.15
N ASN A 316 7.42 15.29 -35.70
CA ASN A 316 7.61 15.74 -34.32
C ASN A 316 6.89 17.07 -34.07
N LEU A 317 6.92 17.99 -35.03
CA LEU A 317 6.20 19.26 -35.00
C LEU A 317 4.68 19.00 -34.87
N ILE A 318 4.12 18.12 -35.71
CA ILE A 318 2.69 17.77 -35.65
C ILE A 318 2.34 17.10 -34.32
N LYS A 319 3.07 16.04 -33.93
CA LYS A 319 2.73 15.23 -32.74
C LYS A 319 2.85 16.03 -31.43
N SER A 320 3.95 16.77 -31.26
CA SER A 320 4.18 17.52 -30.01
C SER A 320 3.15 18.63 -29.81
N ASN A 321 2.71 19.28 -30.90
CA ASN A 321 1.74 20.36 -30.82
C ASN A 321 0.29 19.85 -30.77
N LEU A 322 -0.03 18.70 -31.37
CA LEU A 322 -1.33 18.04 -31.15
C LEU A 322 -1.51 17.63 -29.68
N ILE A 323 -0.46 17.11 -29.03
CA ILE A 323 -0.51 16.77 -27.60
C ILE A 323 -0.76 18.03 -26.77
N LYS A 324 -0.04 19.13 -27.07
CA LYS A 324 -0.24 20.40 -26.38
C LYS A 324 -1.67 20.92 -26.56
N TYR A 325 -2.23 20.86 -27.77
CA TYR A 325 -3.58 21.35 -28.07
C TYR A 325 -4.67 20.55 -27.34
N ASN A 326 -4.48 19.24 -27.20
CA ASN A 326 -5.43 18.36 -26.50
C ASN A 326 -5.31 18.42 -24.97
N ASP A 327 -4.32 19.13 -24.43
CA ASP A 327 -4.16 19.27 -22.98
C ASP A 327 -5.17 20.30 -22.45
N LEU A 328 -5.99 19.90 -21.47
CA LEU A 328 -7.17 20.68 -21.01
C LEU A 328 -6.82 22.07 -20.46
N GLU A 329 -5.54 22.32 -20.18
CA GLU A 329 -5.04 23.59 -19.64
C GLU A 329 -4.63 24.61 -20.73
N SER A 330 -4.51 24.20 -22.01
CA SER A 330 -4.05 25.06 -23.10
C SER A 330 -5.22 25.58 -23.96
N THR A 331 -5.86 26.66 -23.52
CA THR A 331 -6.95 27.30 -24.30
C THR A 331 -6.44 28.14 -25.49
N SER A 332 -5.25 27.88 -26.02
CA SER A 332 -4.61 28.74 -27.03
C SER A 332 -4.41 28.02 -28.35
N ASP A 333 -4.92 28.64 -29.44
CA ASP A 333 -4.57 28.28 -30.80
C ASP A 333 -3.05 28.21 -30.96
N ILE A 334 -2.58 27.17 -31.65
CA ILE A 334 -1.16 26.99 -31.91
C ILE A 334 -0.84 27.61 -33.26
N ASN A 335 0.20 28.43 -33.32
CA ASN A 335 0.75 28.96 -34.55
C ASN A 335 2.27 28.97 -34.45
N ILE A 336 2.92 28.08 -35.21
CA ILE A 336 4.37 27.88 -35.19
C ILE A 336 4.89 28.01 -36.60
N ARG A 337 6.07 28.63 -36.74
CA ARG A 337 6.81 28.79 -38.00
C ARG A 337 8.28 28.47 -37.76
N GLU A 338 8.84 27.58 -38.56
CA GLU A 338 10.25 27.19 -38.47
C GLU A 338 10.87 27.14 -39.87
N ILE A 339 12.13 27.56 -39.99
CA ILE A 339 12.90 27.43 -41.22
C ILE A 339 13.60 26.06 -41.20
N GLN A 340 13.40 25.26 -42.24
CA GLN A 340 13.91 23.91 -42.38
C GLN A 340 14.34 23.63 -43.83
N ASN A 341 15.30 22.72 -44.01
CA ASN A 341 15.78 22.35 -45.33
C ASN A 341 14.99 21.19 -45.93
N PHE A 342 14.22 21.46 -46.98
CA PHE A 342 13.56 20.44 -47.79
C PHE A 342 14.46 20.07 -48.97
N LEU A 343 15.08 18.88 -48.94
CA LEU A 343 16.00 18.40 -49.98
C LEU A 343 17.12 19.42 -50.29
N ASP A 344 17.74 19.97 -49.24
CA ASP A 344 18.77 21.03 -49.26
C ASP A 344 18.30 22.43 -49.69
N LEU A 345 17.01 22.62 -49.94
CA LEU A 345 16.42 23.93 -50.19
C LEU A 345 15.81 24.50 -48.92
N GLU A 346 16.07 25.77 -48.63
CA GLU A 346 15.45 26.46 -47.51
C GLU A 346 13.93 26.54 -47.72
N SER A 347 13.17 26.11 -46.73
CA SER A 347 11.70 26.13 -46.71
C SER A 347 11.21 26.58 -45.34
N GLU A 348 10.12 27.30 -45.27
CA GLU A 348 9.44 27.59 -44.00
C GLU A 348 8.29 26.58 -43.83
N ILE A 349 8.29 25.88 -42.68
CA ILE A 349 7.20 25.02 -42.25
C ILE A 349 6.39 25.76 -41.19
N ALA A 350 5.11 25.97 -41.47
CA ALA A 350 4.17 26.59 -40.55
C ALA A 350 3.08 25.60 -40.15
N LEU A 351 2.75 25.53 -38.86
CA LEU A 351 1.67 24.71 -38.32
C LEU A 351 0.72 25.59 -37.53
N GLN A 352 -0.53 25.61 -37.96
CA GLN A 352 -1.64 26.23 -37.25
C GLN A 352 -2.61 25.15 -36.78
N ILE A 353 -2.96 25.17 -35.49
CA ILE A 353 -3.97 24.29 -34.89
C ILE A 353 -4.95 25.18 -34.12
N ASP A 354 -6.15 25.31 -34.68
CA ASP A 354 -7.33 25.88 -34.03
C ASP A 354 -8.42 24.79 -33.99
N SER A 355 -9.62 25.05 -34.53
CA SER A 355 -10.59 24.04 -34.96
C SER A 355 -10.11 23.10 -36.09
N ARG A 356 -9.07 23.51 -36.83
CA ARG A 356 -8.52 22.80 -38.00
C ARG A 356 -7.01 22.73 -37.91
N LEU A 357 -6.43 21.67 -38.47
CA LEU A 357 -4.97 21.53 -38.56
C LEU A 357 -4.56 22.00 -39.96
N CYS A 358 -3.78 23.07 -40.03
CA CYS A 358 -3.22 23.60 -41.27
C CYS A 358 -1.69 23.52 -41.21
N LEU A 359 -1.11 22.65 -42.03
CA LEU A 359 0.33 22.62 -42.28
C LEU A 359 0.61 23.36 -43.58
N THR A 360 1.48 24.37 -43.53
CA THR A 360 1.93 25.10 -44.71
C THR A 360 3.43 24.91 -44.89
N ILE A 361 3.84 24.57 -46.10
CA ILE A 361 5.25 24.54 -46.50
C ILE A 361 5.44 25.61 -47.56
N SER A 362 6.31 26.59 -47.30
CA SER A 362 6.57 27.71 -48.20
C SER A 362 8.01 27.72 -48.69
N PHE A 363 8.18 28.13 -49.95
CA PHE A 363 9.46 28.35 -50.60
C PHE A 363 9.48 29.77 -51.18
N THR A 364 10.64 30.43 -51.17
CA THR A 364 10.82 31.68 -51.92
C THR A 364 10.83 31.38 -53.41
N LYS A 365 10.31 32.31 -54.22
CA LYS A 365 10.18 32.11 -55.67
C LYS A 365 11.53 31.93 -56.37
N GLU A 366 12.57 32.61 -55.88
CA GLU A 366 13.95 32.45 -56.35
C GLU A 366 14.46 31.02 -56.14
N ILE A 367 14.23 30.43 -54.97
CA ILE A 367 14.63 29.05 -54.69
C ILE A 367 13.80 28.07 -55.53
N TRP A 368 12.50 28.32 -55.66
CA TRP A 368 11.59 27.45 -56.40
C TRP A 368 11.84 27.44 -57.91
N GLU A 369 12.15 28.57 -58.53
CA GLU A 369 12.40 28.66 -59.98
C GLU A 369 13.76 28.06 -60.36
N ASN A 370 14.74 28.09 -59.45
CA ASN A 370 16.09 27.57 -59.67
C ASN A 370 16.25 26.06 -59.41
N GLN A 371 15.26 25.40 -58.80
CA GLN A 371 15.34 23.97 -58.48
C GLN A 371 14.73 23.07 -59.58
N GLN A 372 15.39 21.93 -59.85
CA GLN A 372 14.93 20.91 -60.80
C GLN A 372 14.74 19.52 -60.15
N ILE A 373 14.75 19.46 -58.82
CA ILE A 373 14.82 18.21 -58.07
C ILE A 373 13.43 17.54 -58.00
N PHE A 374 12.37 18.35 -57.91
CA PHE A 374 11.00 17.90 -57.75
C PHE A 374 9.98 18.89 -58.32
N ASP A 375 8.78 18.39 -58.63
CA ASP A 375 7.67 19.19 -59.12
C ASP A 375 6.61 19.44 -58.03
N LYS A 376 5.65 20.31 -58.33
CA LYS A 376 4.52 20.61 -57.43
C LYS A 376 3.73 19.36 -57.06
N LYS A 377 3.58 18.43 -58.02
CA LYS A 377 2.84 17.17 -57.84
C LYS A 377 3.53 16.27 -56.81
N PHE A 378 4.85 16.15 -56.89
CA PHE A 378 5.66 15.35 -55.97
C PHE A 378 5.52 15.83 -54.53
N ILE A 379 5.65 17.13 -54.25
CA ILE A 379 5.48 17.66 -52.88
C ILE A 379 4.06 17.37 -52.40
N LYS A 380 3.06 17.75 -53.21
CA LYS A 380 1.66 17.58 -52.86
C LYS A 380 1.34 16.13 -52.50
N GLU A 381 1.71 15.17 -53.34
CA GLU A 381 1.41 13.76 -53.11
C GLU A 381 2.22 13.18 -51.95
N THR A 382 3.52 13.42 -51.91
CA THR A 382 4.41 12.81 -50.92
C THR A 382 4.09 13.31 -49.51
N ILE A 383 3.93 14.63 -49.34
CA ILE A 383 3.64 15.22 -48.04
C ILE A 383 2.24 14.85 -47.56
N SER A 384 1.23 14.85 -48.44
CA SER A 384 -0.12 14.40 -48.08
C SER A 384 -0.10 12.97 -47.54
N LYS A 385 0.57 12.05 -48.24
CA LYS A 385 0.71 10.65 -47.80
C LYS A 385 1.43 10.54 -46.45
N CYS A 386 2.48 11.33 -46.23
CA CYS A 386 3.19 11.35 -44.95
C CYS A 386 2.29 11.85 -43.82
N ILE A 387 1.48 12.90 -44.05
CA ILE A 387 0.53 13.42 -43.05
C ILE A 387 -0.53 12.36 -42.73
N TYR A 388 -1.10 11.69 -43.73
CA TYR A 388 -2.03 10.58 -43.52
C TYR A 388 -1.42 9.48 -42.65
N ASP A 389 -0.16 9.15 -42.87
CA ASP A 389 0.54 8.14 -42.07
C ASP A 389 0.73 8.58 -40.61
N ILE A 390 1.19 9.81 -40.41
CA ILE A 390 1.45 10.41 -39.10
C ILE A 390 0.18 10.46 -38.25
N LEU A 391 -0.96 10.79 -38.86
CA LEU A 391 -2.20 11.05 -38.15
C LEU A 391 -3.08 9.81 -37.99
N TYR A 392 -3.16 8.96 -39.02
CA TYR A 392 -4.12 7.84 -39.07
C TYR A 392 -3.45 6.48 -39.11
N LEU A 393 -2.62 6.22 -40.14
CA LEU A 393 -2.16 4.85 -40.41
C LEU A 393 -1.24 4.32 -39.31
N SER A 394 -0.35 5.16 -38.77
CA SER A 394 0.51 4.78 -37.63
C SER A 394 -0.25 4.37 -36.36
N LYS A 395 -1.55 4.72 -36.26
CA LYS A 395 -2.48 4.33 -35.18
C LYS A 395 -3.43 3.20 -35.56
N PHE A 396 -3.21 2.55 -36.71
CA PHE A 396 -4.12 1.54 -37.29
C PHE A 396 -5.54 2.05 -37.59
N ARG A 397 -5.70 3.35 -37.82
CA ARG A 397 -6.95 3.95 -38.30
C ARG A 397 -6.91 4.08 -39.81
N ILE A 398 -8.01 3.71 -40.48
CA ILE A 398 -8.16 3.87 -41.92
C ILE A 398 -8.94 5.18 -42.14
N PRO A 399 -8.41 6.15 -42.90
CA PRO A 399 -9.13 7.39 -43.20
C PRO A 399 -10.41 7.09 -44.01
N ILE A 400 -11.49 7.81 -43.71
CA ILE A 400 -12.83 7.52 -44.26
C ILE A 400 -13.05 8.28 -45.60
N GLY A 401 -12.14 9.19 -45.98
CA GLY A 401 -12.17 9.89 -47.26
C GLY A 401 -10.94 10.77 -47.49
N ASN A 402 -11.06 11.79 -48.35
CA ASN A 402 -10.06 12.84 -48.52
C ASN A 402 -10.16 13.87 -47.38
N GLU A 403 -9.73 13.47 -46.20
CA GLU A 403 -9.74 14.32 -45.00
C GLU A 403 -8.71 15.46 -45.07
N ILE A 404 -7.71 15.34 -45.96
CA ILE A 404 -6.71 16.37 -46.22
C ILE A 404 -7.06 17.14 -47.48
N GLU A 405 -7.44 18.41 -47.31
CA GLU A 405 -7.56 19.37 -48.39
C GLU A 405 -6.20 19.97 -48.72
N THR A 406 -5.79 19.82 -49.97
CA THR A 406 -4.49 20.31 -50.45
C THR A 406 -4.68 21.48 -51.40
N SER A 407 -4.04 22.61 -51.11
CA SER A 407 -4.05 23.78 -51.99
C SER A 407 -2.62 24.28 -52.23
N ILE A 408 -2.38 24.84 -53.41
CA ILE A 408 -1.11 25.47 -53.77
C ILE A 408 -1.44 26.93 -54.07
N VAL A 409 -0.81 27.85 -53.34
CA VAL A 409 -1.03 29.28 -53.49
C VAL A 409 0.28 29.93 -53.92
N GLU A 410 0.24 30.67 -55.02
CA GLU A 410 1.40 31.42 -55.53
C GLU A 410 1.23 32.89 -55.19
N PHE A 411 2.14 33.41 -54.37
CA PHE A 411 2.25 34.83 -54.07
C PHE A 411 3.32 35.47 -54.96
N GLU A 412 3.42 36.80 -54.92
CA GLU A 412 4.47 37.53 -55.66
C GLU A 412 5.88 37.08 -55.27
N GLN A 413 6.10 36.80 -53.98
CA GLN A 413 7.42 36.49 -53.43
C GLN A 413 7.63 35.00 -53.10
N ASN A 414 6.56 34.24 -52.81
CA ASN A 414 6.64 32.88 -52.29
C ASN A 414 5.61 31.94 -52.94
N ILE A 415 5.87 30.64 -52.86
CA ILE A 415 4.92 29.58 -53.21
C ILE A 415 4.62 28.78 -51.95
N GLU A 416 3.33 28.60 -51.64
CA GLU A 416 2.85 27.89 -50.45
C GLU A 416 2.10 26.62 -50.81
N PHE A 417 2.46 25.52 -50.15
CA PHE A 417 1.76 24.25 -50.17
C PHE A 417 1.01 24.09 -48.85
N ARG A 418 -0.32 24.17 -48.89
CA ARG A 418 -1.17 24.09 -47.69
C ARG A 418 -1.89 22.74 -47.64
N PHE A 419 -1.82 22.10 -46.48
CA PHE A 419 -2.46 20.82 -46.15
C PHE A 419 -3.39 21.07 -44.96
N ILE A 420 -4.70 21.03 -45.20
CA ILE A 420 -5.73 21.41 -44.24
C ILE A 420 -6.55 20.19 -43.86
N ILE A 421 -6.78 20.01 -42.56
CA ILE A 421 -7.63 18.96 -41.99
C ILE A 421 -8.71 19.63 -41.16
N ASN A 422 -9.96 19.46 -41.59
CA ASN A 422 -11.09 20.21 -41.03
C ASN A 422 -11.62 19.62 -39.71
N GLU A 423 -11.41 18.34 -39.45
CA GLU A 423 -11.93 17.65 -38.25
C GLU A 423 -10.78 17.07 -37.41
N ILE A 424 -10.27 17.84 -36.45
CA ILE A 424 -9.20 17.36 -35.55
C ILE A 424 -9.72 16.34 -34.53
N GLU A 425 -11.01 16.39 -34.16
CA GLU A 425 -11.60 15.53 -33.11
C GLU A 425 -11.49 14.02 -33.41
N ASN A 426 -11.33 13.65 -34.69
CA ASN A 426 -11.23 12.27 -35.15
C ASN A 426 -9.79 11.70 -35.21
N ILE A 427 -8.78 12.50 -34.85
CA ILE A 427 -7.33 12.21 -34.98
C ILE A 427 -6.73 11.74 -33.65
#